data_AF-A0A1I6LYB2-F1
#
_entry.id   AF-A0A1I6LYB2-F1
#
_cell.length_a   1.000
_cell.length_b   1.000
_cell.length_c   1.000
_cell.angle_alpha   90.00
_cell.angle_beta   90.00
_cell.angle_gamma   90.00
#
_symmetry.space_group_name_H-M   'P 1'
#
loop_
_entity.id
_entity.type
_entity.pdbx_description
1 polymer ?
#
loop_
_entity_poly.entity_id
_entity_poly.type
_entity_poly.pdbx_seq_one_letter_code
_entity_poly.pdbx_strand_id
1 'polypeptide(L)'
;MPTFPFISLRRTPPPRFRRIGWILCVCLAPALAPTPASAKGPEKLKVIALADLGQQATGGRPQTPGNTVATVHFAGEHHLLVTFPVRRLMKRLPDTLPTDDDRMIEAVLVDIPSGKVAARTTWRVHDAGQYLWDLGGGRFMLRFRSRLVTVEPLANLSKSDPFEEHKLLTFDDRIVGLIVSAESDLLTVETTSRPLEDVTKVAIKTSDADVIISFFRLTYTPETVIVSHAGSVRSSIPLALPLTADGYLDISEESKGRWLFDYLPHEGKKLELSPYDTTCFPRAVFVSRSEFVAFGCRGSLDKVEIGGFNMKAEEMWEQGFTDNFAYPNFSFAPASGRFALGRALTSVSLSMLGQDQEPVGDLLTGQDIQVYQAGTGRAVFHTVVTPVQRTGQNFSLSADGMQIAVIRDAAIEIYQLPALSSHDKQEVKANREFALEHATGPIRLPTRTRVAAAVAEATPPPVPSAPPPPAPAASAQAATPGKPQVIENPIPVGDVPTPEGRKRPTLYGPDESAPK
;
A
#
# COMPACT_ATOMS: atom_id res chain seq x y z
N MET A 1 10.34 -26.40 -68.12
CA MET A 1 11.73 -25.97 -68.40
C MET A 1 12.26 -25.24 -67.17
N PRO A 2 13.48 -25.49 -66.70
CA PRO A 2 14.14 -26.79 -66.40
C PRO A 2 14.32 -26.94 -64.86
N THR A 3 14.04 -28.07 -64.18
CA THR A 3 14.71 -29.40 -64.06
C THR A 3 15.93 -29.51 -63.11
N PHE A 4 15.72 -30.24 -61.99
CA PHE A 4 16.54 -31.31 -61.34
C PHE A 4 17.97 -31.01 -60.77
N PRO A 5 18.57 -31.85 -59.89
CA PRO A 5 18.09 -33.15 -59.36
C PRO A 5 18.19 -33.42 -57.83
N PHE A 6 17.43 -34.45 -57.46
CA PHE A 6 17.58 -35.34 -56.31
C PHE A 6 18.91 -36.13 -56.32
N ILE A 7 19.49 -36.38 -55.15
CA ILE A 7 20.36 -37.54 -54.91
C ILE A 7 19.82 -38.34 -53.72
N SER A 8 19.43 -39.57 -54.03
CA SER A 8 19.10 -40.66 -53.12
C SER A 8 20.30 -41.60 -53.09
N LEU A 9 20.76 -42.01 -51.90
CA LEU A 9 21.64 -43.16 -51.76
C LEU A 9 21.20 -44.04 -50.58
N ARG A 10 21.06 -45.32 -50.93
CA ARG A 10 20.47 -46.42 -50.18
C ARG A 10 21.37 -46.94 -49.06
N ARG A 11 20.69 -47.53 -48.07
CA ARG A 11 21.16 -48.45 -47.02
C ARG A 11 22.04 -49.60 -47.55
N THR A 12 23.02 -50.02 -46.74
CA THR A 12 23.32 -51.45 -46.44
C THR A 12 23.90 -51.61 -45.01
N PRO A 13 23.77 -52.79 -44.35
CA PRO A 13 23.98 -53.00 -42.91
C PRO A 13 25.23 -53.88 -42.60
N PRO A 14 25.30 -54.55 -41.43
CA PRO A 14 26.18 -54.30 -40.28
C PRO A 14 27.47 -55.17 -40.24
N PRO A 15 28.23 -55.19 -39.13
CA PRO A 15 28.16 -56.42 -38.33
C PRO A 15 28.16 -56.21 -36.81
N ARG A 16 27.47 -57.13 -36.14
CA ARG A 16 27.59 -57.42 -34.71
C ARG A 16 28.93 -58.11 -34.47
N PHE A 17 29.72 -57.63 -33.50
CA PHE A 17 30.69 -58.47 -32.81
C PHE A 17 30.63 -58.28 -31.29
N ARG A 18 30.84 -59.42 -30.63
CA ARG A 18 30.65 -59.74 -29.21
C ARG A 18 31.64 -59.02 -28.29
N ARG A 19 31.11 -58.68 -27.10
CA ARG A 19 31.70 -58.77 -25.75
C ARG A 19 33.17 -59.23 -25.65
N ILE A 20 33.99 -58.39 -25.02
CA ILE A 20 35.02 -58.61 -23.98
C ILE A 20 35.20 -57.18 -23.40
N GLY A 21 34.97 -56.84 -22.13
CA GLY A 21 35.54 -57.42 -20.92
C GLY A 21 36.66 -56.49 -20.42
N TRP A 22 36.45 -55.87 -19.25
CA TRP A 22 37.46 -55.30 -18.33
C TRP A 22 38.08 -53.93 -18.67
N ILE A 23 37.73 -52.88 -17.92
CA ILE A 23 38.50 -52.37 -16.75
C ILE A 23 37.77 -51.12 -16.20
N LEU A 24 37.44 -51.20 -14.92
CA LEU A 24 37.00 -50.10 -14.07
C LEU A 24 38.14 -49.06 -13.99
N CYS A 25 37.96 -47.88 -14.57
CA CYS A 25 38.78 -46.71 -14.25
C CYS A 25 37.86 -45.67 -13.63
N VAL A 26 37.66 -45.80 -12.32
CA VAL A 26 37.00 -44.80 -11.49
C VAL A 26 37.93 -43.58 -11.43
N CYS A 27 37.81 -42.69 -12.41
CA CYS A 27 38.32 -41.33 -12.28
C CYS A 27 37.41 -40.60 -11.30
N LEU A 28 37.84 -40.51 -10.03
CA LEU A 28 37.34 -39.53 -9.08
C LEU A 28 37.71 -38.15 -9.61
N ALA A 29 36.87 -37.60 -10.49
CA ALA A 29 36.89 -36.17 -10.76
C ALA A 29 36.29 -35.50 -9.52
N PRO A 30 36.98 -34.55 -8.87
CA PRO A 30 36.33 -33.72 -7.88
C PRO A 30 35.25 -32.94 -8.61
N ALA A 31 33.99 -33.30 -8.38
CA ALA A 31 32.88 -32.44 -8.69
C ALA A 31 33.08 -31.18 -7.86
N LEU A 32 33.73 -30.17 -8.45
CA LEU A 32 33.62 -28.79 -8.05
C LEU A 32 32.13 -28.45 -8.20
N ALA A 33 31.35 -28.77 -7.17
CA ALA A 33 30.04 -28.20 -7.02
C ALA A 33 30.24 -26.68 -7.12
N PRO A 34 29.58 -25.97 -8.05
CA PRO A 34 29.60 -24.52 -8.03
C PRO A 34 29.11 -24.12 -6.65
N THR A 35 30.00 -23.56 -5.83
CA THR A 35 29.61 -22.90 -4.59
C THR A 35 28.50 -21.95 -4.98
N PRO A 36 27.29 -22.06 -4.40
CA PRO A 36 26.23 -21.11 -4.69
C PRO A 36 26.84 -19.74 -4.40
N ALA A 37 26.92 -18.90 -5.44
CA ALA A 37 27.30 -17.52 -5.28
C ALA A 37 26.30 -16.96 -4.28
N SER A 38 26.75 -16.81 -3.03
CA SER A 38 25.97 -16.17 -1.99
C SER A 38 25.59 -14.83 -2.58
N ALA A 39 24.31 -14.66 -2.94
CA ALA A 39 23.81 -13.42 -3.51
C ALA A 39 24.23 -12.33 -2.54
N LYS A 40 25.20 -11.50 -2.95
CA LYS A 40 25.62 -10.35 -2.15
C LYS A 40 24.34 -9.56 -1.91
N GLY A 41 24.02 -9.31 -0.64
CA GLY A 41 22.91 -8.44 -0.28
C GLY A 41 23.03 -7.10 -1.00
N PRO A 42 21.93 -6.32 -1.08
CA PRO A 42 21.92 -5.05 -1.78
C PRO A 42 23.10 -4.18 -1.32
N GLU A 43 23.81 -3.59 -2.29
CA GLU A 43 25.02 -2.82 -2.02
C GLU A 43 24.67 -1.57 -1.20
N LYS A 44 25.19 -1.53 0.02
CA LYS A 44 25.05 -0.40 0.92
C LYS A 44 26.05 0.68 0.50
N LEU A 45 25.55 1.76 -0.09
CA LEU A 45 26.36 2.89 -0.57
C LEU A 45 26.95 3.70 0.57
N LYS A 46 26.14 3.97 1.60
CA LYS A 46 26.50 4.91 2.67
C LYS A 46 25.73 4.62 3.95
N VAL A 47 26.36 4.91 5.07
CA VAL A 47 25.73 4.96 6.40
C VAL A 47 26.07 6.30 7.03
N ILE A 48 25.06 6.99 7.57
CA ILE A 48 25.19 8.27 8.26
C ILE A 48 24.58 8.09 9.65
N ALA A 49 25.37 8.24 10.70
CA ALA A 49 24.84 8.14 12.06
C ALA A 49 23.94 9.34 12.35
N LEU A 50 22.74 9.12 12.91
CA LEU A 50 21.85 10.23 13.27
C LEU A 50 22.44 11.10 14.39
N ALA A 51 23.30 10.52 15.23
CA ALA A 51 24.05 11.25 16.24
C ALA A 51 24.96 12.34 15.62
N ASP A 52 25.56 12.07 14.46
CA ASP A 52 26.40 13.04 13.74
C ASP A 52 25.57 14.22 13.20
N LEU A 53 24.27 14.01 12.99
CA LEU A 53 23.31 15.05 12.61
C LEU A 53 22.78 15.83 13.84
N GLY A 54 23.12 15.40 15.05
CA GLY A 54 22.67 15.99 16.31
C GLY A 54 21.43 15.35 16.91
N GLN A 55 20.98 14.19 16.42
CA GLN A 55 19.90 13.45 17.07
C GLN A 55 20.41 12.92 18.42
N GLN A 56 19.69 13.28 19.48
CA GLN A 56 19.98 12.77 20.82
C GLN A 56 19.47 11.34 20.94
N ALA A 57 20.26 10.46 21.55
CA ALA A 57 19.80 9.11 21.89
C ALA A 57 18.51 9.21 22.71
N THR A 58 17.44 8.55 22.24
CA THR A 58 16.21 8.42 23.01
C THR A 58 16.49 7.48 24.17
N GLY A 59 16.97 8.02 25.29
CA GLY A 59 17.36 7.23 26.45
C GLY A 59 16.20 6.35 26.92
N GLY A 60 16.33 5.03 26.67
CA GLY A 60 15.62 3.87 27.24
C GLY A 60 14.09 3.86 27.30
N ARG A 61 13.39 4.99 27.08
CA ARG A 61 11.95 5.06 27.13
C ARG A 61 11.38 4.36 25.90
N PRO A 62 10.43 3.44 26.08
CA PRO A 62 9.66 2.89 24.97
C PRO A 62 9.10 4.08 24.17
N GLN A 63 9.46 4.15 22.90
CA GLN A 63 8.83 5.13 22.00
C GLN A 63 7.37 4.76 21.93
N THR A 64 6.47 5.71 22.21
CA THR A 64 5.04 5.46 22.07
C THR A 64 4.76 5.15 20.60
N PRO A 65 4.20 3.98 20.28
CA PRO A 65 3.80 3.59 18.94
C PRO A 65 2.82 4.63 18.37
N GLY A 66 3.17 5.24 17.24
CA GLY A 66 2.37 6.29 16.61
C GLY A 66 3.08 7.62 16.48
N ASN A 67 4.14 7.84 17.26
CA ASN A 67 4.92 9.06 17.14
C ASN A 67 5.85 8.98 15.93
N THR A 68 5.87 10.03 15.11
CA THR A 68 6.91 10.17 14.07
C THR A 68 8.24 10.47 14.76
N VAL A 69 9.15 9.49 14.77
CA VAL A 69 10.41 9.53 15.53
C VAL A 69 11.54 10.13 14.70
N ALA A 70 11.58 9.86 13.41
CA ALA A 70 12.50 10.50 12.49
C ALA A 70 12.02 10.25 11.06
N THR A 71 12.07 11.26 10.19
CA THR A 71 11.76 11.06 8.79
C THR A 71 13.01 11.12 7.93
N VAL A 72 13.00 10.41 6.80
CA VAL A 72 14.01 10.51 5.75
C VAL A 72 13.33 10.62 4.40
N HIS A 73 13.71 11.62 3.62
CA HIS A 73 13.21 11.81 2.26
C HIS A 73 14.34 12.24 1.33
N PHE A 74 14.35 11.75 0.10
CA PHE A 74 15.24 12.29 -0.92
C PHE A 74 14.81 13.72 -1.29
N ALA A 75 15.73 14.68 -1.15
CA ALA A 75 15.55 16.04 -1.66
C ALA A 75 16.10 16.22 -3.08
N GLY A 76 16.87 15.24 -3.56
CA GLY A 76 17.47 15.18 -4.88
C GLY A 76 18.34 13.93 -5.00
N GLU A 77 19.17 13.85 -6.04
CA GLU A 77 20.03 12.67 -6.27
C GLU A 77 21.09 12.44 -5.18
N HIS A 78 21.54 13.53 -4.55
CA HIS A 78 22.65 13.50 -3.59
C HIS A 78 22.31 14.12 -2.24
N HIS A 79 21.03 14.40 -1.97
CA HIS A 79 20.61 15.07 -0.75
C HIS A 79 19.44 14.36 -0.08
N LEU A 80 19.48 14.26 1.23
CA LEU A 80 18.37 13.81 2.06
C LEU A 80 17.87 14.94 2.94
N LEU A 81 16.54 15.09 3.02
CA LEU A 81 15.90 15.80 4.11
C LEU A 81 15.63 14.82 5.24
N VAL A 82 16.26 15.06 6.39
CA VAL A 82 16.13 14.25 7.59
C VAL A 82 15.48 15.08 8.67
N THR A 83 14.51 14.51 9.38
CA THR A 83 13.87 15.20 10.50
C THR A 83 13.86 14.32 11.74
N PHE A 84 13.93 14.93 12.93
CA PHE A 84 13.82 14.21 14.20
C PHE A 84 13.42 15.16 15.34
N PRO A 85 12.71 14.68 16.37
CA PRO A 85 12.33 15.50 17.50
C PRO A 85 13.55 15.86 18.35
N VAL A 86 13.60 17.11 18.82
CA VAL A 86 14.62 17.59 19.75
C VAL A 86 13.99 17.94 21.09
N ARG A 87 14.62 17.49 22.18
CA ARG A 87 14.15 17.77 23.54
C ARG A 87 14.69 19.11 23.99
N ARG A 88 13.82 20.12 24.07
CA ARG A 88 14.14 21.45 24.59
C ARG A 88 12.97 21.99 25.39
N LEU A 89 13.25 22.89 26.34
CA LEU A 89 12.21 23.64 27.01
C LEU A 89 11.50 24.53 25.99
N MET A 90 10.18 24.37 25.86
CA MET A 90 9.36 25.16 24.96
C MET A 90 8.62 26.23 25.73
N LYS A 91 8.63 27.45 25.22
CA LYS A 91 7.73 28.50 25.70
C LYS A 91 6.31 28.17 25.21
N ARG A 92 5.31 28.22 26.09
CA ARG A 92 3.91 28.13 25.69
C ARG A 92 3.57 29.31 24.79
N LEU A 93 2.99 29.05 23.62
CA LEU A 93 2.53 30.12 22.74
C LEU A 93 1.12 30.55 23.15
N PRO A 94 0.72 31.80 22.86
CA PRO A 94 -0.63 32.27 23.18
C PRO A 94 -1.75 31.46 22.51
N ASP A 95 -1.46 30.83 21.37
CA ASP A 95 -2.38 30.05 20.52
C ASP A 95 -2.29 28.52 20.71
N THR A 96 -1.48 28.07 21.69
CA THR A 96 -1.41 26.65 22.06
C THR A 96 -2.74 26.21 22.70
N LEU A 97 -3.42 25.25 22.05
CA LEU A 97 -4.66 24.67 22.55
C LEU A 97 -4.37 23.63 23.65
N PRO A 98 -5.32 23.37 24.58
CA PRO A 98 -5.14 22.35 25.62
C PRO A 98 -4.89 20.93 25.08
N THR A 99 -5.33 20.66 23.85
CA THR A 99 -5.20 19.36 23.17
C THR A 99 -3.95 19.26 22.29
N ASP A 100 -3.14 20.31 22.19
CA ASP A 100 -1.88 20.24 21.44
C ASP A 100 -0.85 19.38 22.17
N ASP A 101 -0.13 18.57 21.41
CA ASP A 101 1.08 17.86 21.83
C ASP A 101 2.27 18.49 21.10
N ASP A 102 2.61 19.71 21.53
CA ASP A 102 3.66 20.51 20.91
C ASP A 102 5.02 19.80 20.99
N ARG A 103 5.74 19.78 19.87
CA ARG A 103 7.11 19.25 19.79
C ARG A 103 7.98 20.05 18.84
N MET A 104 9.25 20.15 19.18
CA MET A 104 10.27 20.72 18.30
C MET A 104 10.85 19.63 17.43
N ILE A 105 10.86 19.85 16.12
CA ILE A 105 11.45 18.98 15.11
C ILE A 105 12.66 19.70 14.54
N GLU A 106 13.83 19.09 14.62
CA GLU A 106 14.97 19.54 13.83
C GLU A 106 14.84 18.98 12.42
N ALA A 107 15.06 19.81 11.41
CA ALA A 107 15.11 19.43 10.01
C ALA A 107 16.49 19.74 9.45
N VAL A 108 17.07 18.76 8.78
CA VAL A 108 18.48 18.78 8.37
C VAL A 108 18.57 18.32 6.92
N LEU A 109 19.11 19.17 6.06
CA LEU A 109 19.45 18.80 4.69
C LEU A 109 20.87 18.23 4.71
N VAL A 110 21.03 16.99 4.28
CA VAL A 110 22.29 16.24 4.35
C VAL A 110 22.79 15.95 2.94
N ASP A 111 24.04 16.31 2.67
CA ASP A 111 24.76 15.89 1.46
C ASP A 111 25.22 14.43 1.63
N ILE A 112 24.72 13.54 0.79
CA ILE A 112 24.95 12.09 0.89
C ILE A 112 26.43 11.72 0.72
N PRO A 113 27.16 12.19 -0.32
CA PRO A 113 28.55 11.82 -0.52
C PRO A 113 29.44 12.17 0.68
N SER A 114 29.35 13.42 1.17
CA SER A 114 30.16 13.87 2.30
C SER A 114 29.62 13.41 3.66
N GLY A 115 28.33 13.11 3.75
CA GLY A 115 27.62 12.85 5.01
C GLY A 115 27.44 14.10 5.88
N LYS A 116 27.67 15.31 5.33
CA LYS A 116 27.64 16.57 6.08
C LYS A 116 26.28 17.26 5.97
N VAL A 117 25.97 18.05 6.98
CA VAL A 117 24.82 18.94 7.00
C VAL A 117 25.07 20.13 6.07
N ALA A 118 24.25 20.26 5.04
CA ALA A 118 24.25 21.38 4.11
C ALA A 118 23.42 22.56 4.64
N ALA A 119 22.27 22.29 5.25
CA ALA A 119 21.40 23.29 5.87
C ALA A 119 20.63 22.69 7.05
N ARG A 120 20.18 23.54 7.97
CA ARG A 120 19.35 23.11 9.11
C ARG A 120 18.30 24.15 9.47
N THR A 121 17.18 23.70 10.02
CA THR A 121 16.17 24.53 10.67
C THR A 121 15.49 23.77 11.80
N THR A 122 14.64 24.45 12.55
CA THR A 122 13.80 23.82 13.58
C THR A 122 12.35 24.24 13.40
N TRP A 123 11.45 23.27 13.38
CA TRP A 123 10.01 23.45 13.29
C TRP A 123 9.33 23.16 14.63
N ARG A 124 8.25 23.87 14.94
CA ARG A 124 7.34 23.51 16.02
C ARG A 124 6.07 22.93 15.42
N VAL A 125 5.77 21.68 15.72
CA VAL A 125 4.53 21.01 15.30
C VAL A 125 3.65 20.77 16.53
N HIS A 126 2.34 20.63 16.33
CA HIS A 126 1.34 20.67 17.40
C HIS A 126 0.74 19.30 17.76
N ASP A 127 1.20 18.24 17.11
CA ASP A 127 0.80 16.87 17.42
C ASP A 127 1.88 15.84 17.00
N ALA A 128 1.63 14.58 17.37
CA ALA A 128 2.51 13.44 17.10
C ALA A 128 2.37 12.85 15.68
N GLY A 129 1.37 13.29 14.91
CA GLY A 129 1.04 12.74 13.60
C GLY A 129 2.08 13.07 12.53
N GLN A 130 1.85 12.56 11.32
CA GLN A 130 2.65 12.92 10.15
C GLN A 130 2.57 14.44 9.91
N TYR A 131 3.70 15.03 9.58
CA TYR A 131 3.83 16.48 9.37
C TYR A 131 4.61 16.84 8.10
N LEU A 132 5.13 15.85 7.37
CA LEU A 132 5.96 16.05 6.18
C LEU A 132 5.48 15.09 5.07
N TRP A 133 5.35 15.59 3.86
CA TRP A 133 5.08 14.80 2.65
C TRP A 133 6.02 15.23 1.53
N ASP A 134 6.52 14.27 0.78
CA ASP A 134 7.30 14.51 -0.43
C ASP A 134 6.36 14.87 -1.59
N LEU A 135 6.63 15.99 -2.26
CA LEU A 135 5.91 16.46 -3.45
C LEU A 135 6.72 16.26 -4.74
N GLY A 136 7.88 15.60 -4.65
CA GLY A 136 8.80 15.40 -5.75
C GLY A 136 9.67 16.63 -6.04
N GLY A 137 10.77 16.41 -6.75
CA GLY A 137 11.68 17.48 -7.19
C GLY A 137 12.36 18.27 -6.06
N GLY A 138 12.49 17.67 -4.87
CA GLY A 138 13.08 18.33 -3.70
C GLY A 138 12.14 19.31 -2.97
N ARG A 139 10.84 19.23 -3.28
CA ARG A 139 9.78 20.01 -2.62
C ARG A 139 9.07 19.16 -1.60
N PHE A 140 8.74 19.78 -0.48
CA PHE A 140 8.05 19.10 0.61
C PHE A 140 6.86 19.92 1.09
N MET A 141 5.77 19.22 1.42
CA MET A 141 4.64 19.82 2.13
C MET A 141 4.78 19.58 3.63
N LEU A 142 4.64 20.65 4.41
CA LEU A 142 4.61 20.63 5.87
C LEU A 142 3.21 20.92 6.38
N ARG A 143 2.80 20.18 7.42
CA ARG A 143 1.56 20.45 8.16
C ARG A 143 1.86 21.03 9.54
N PHE A 144 1.33 22.22 9.76
CA PHE A 144 1.29 22.89 11.06
C PHE A 144 -0.16 23.04 11.51
N ARG A 145 -0.67 22.08 12.29
CA ARG A 145 -2.08 22.01 12.71
C ARG A 145 -3.02 22.04 11.49
N SER A 146 -3.66 23.18 11.22
CA SER A 146 -4.61 23.41 10.11
C SER A 146 -4.01 24.21 8.95
N ARG A 147 -2.71 24.47 8.97
CA ARG A 147 -1.98 25.15 7.89
C ARG A 147 -1.08 24.16 7.17
N LEU A 148 -1.10 24.25 5.84
CA LEU A 148 -0.16 23.57 4.96
C LEU A 148 0.77 24.59 4.32
N VAL A 149 2.06 24.29 4.32
CA VAL A 149 3.09 25.08 3.63
C VAL A 149 3.99 24.20 2.80
N THR A 150 4.72 24.78 1.87
CA THR A 150 5.78 24.10 1.12
C THR A 150 7.15 24.66 1.47
N VAL A 151 8.16 23.81 1.37
CA VAL A 151 9.58 24.17 1.48
C VAL A 151 10.36 23.49 0.37
N GLU A 152 11.40 24.15 -0.13
CA GLU A 152 12.26 23.65 -1.21
C GLU A 152 13.76 23.76 -0.83
N PRO A 153 14.22 23.00 0.17
CA PRO A 153 15.52 23.24 0.81
C PRO A 153 16.70 23.17 -0.15
N LEU A 154 16.64 22.27 -1.13
CA LEU A 154 17.71 22.09 -2.10
C LEU A 154 17.77 23.25 -3.11
N ALA A 155 16.61 23.68 -3.63
CA ALA A 155 16.54 24.81 -4.57
C ALA A 155 16.94 26.13 -3.90
N ASN A 156 16.66 26.27 -2.60
CA ASN A 156 16.95 27.45 -1.82
C ASN A 156 18.30 27.39 -1.09
N LEU A 157 19.15 26.39 -1.34
CA LEU A 157 20.39 26.18 -0.58
C LEU A 157 21.37 27.38 -0.67
N SER A 158 21.35 28.13 -1.78
CA SER A 158 22.16 29.34 -1.95
C SER A 158 21.52 30.61 -1.38
N LYS A 159 20.26 30.55 -0.94
CA LYS A 159 19.55 31.67 -0.32
C LYS A 159 19.93 31.78 1.16
N SER A 160 19.58 32.91 1.79
CA SER A 160 19.80 33.12 3.22
C SER A 160 18.98 32.19 4.12
N ASP A 161 17.80 31.77 3.64
CA ASP A 161 16.94 30.80 4.31
C ASP A 161 16.61 29.64 3.35
N PRO A 162 17.33 28.52 3.43
CA PRO A 162 17.02 27.33 2.64
C PRO A 162 15.61 26.78 2.92
N PHE A 163 15.10 26.95 4.15
CA PHE A 163 13.82 26.38 4.56
C PHE A 163 12.68 27.40 4.52
N GLU A 164 12.79 28.42 3.65
CA GLU A 164 11.74 29.41 3.43
C GLU A 164 10.37 28.74 3.22
N GLU A 165 9.42 29.06 4.10
CA GLU A 165 8.05 28.52 4.04
C GLU A 165 7.18 29.31 3.06
N HIS A 166 6.58 28.62 2.10
CA HIS A 166 5.58 29.19 1.20
C HIS A 166 4.19 28.68 1.59
N LYS A 167 3.25 29.61 1.83
CA LYS A 167 1.88 29.24 2.22
C LYS A 167 1.21 28.44 1.09
N LEU A 168 0.68 27.26 1.43
CA LEU A 168 -0.04 26.40 0.49
C LEU A 168 -1.56 26.50 0.70
N LEU A 169 -2.04 26.05 1.86
CA LEU A 169 -3.46 26.05 2.22
C LEU A 169 -3.65 26.36 3.71
N THR A 170 -4.83 26.82 4.09
CA THR A 170 -5.22 27.02 5.49
C THR A 170 -6.68 26.62 5.64
N PHE A 171 -6.96 25.91 6.72
CA PHE A 171 -8.28 25.39 7.04
C PHE A 171 -8.74 25.94 8.39
N ASP A 172 -10.04 26.22 8.48
CA ASP A 172 -10.69 26.56 9.76
C ASP A 172 -10.87 25.30 10.61
N ASP A 173 -11.19 24.19 9.96
CA ASP A 173 -11.35 22.88 10.57
C ASP A 173 -10.01 22.17 10.82
N ARG A 174 -10.03 21.18 11.71
CA ARG A 174 -8.85 20.35 12.01
C ARG A 174 -8.60 19.37 10.86
N ILE A 175 -7.38 19.34 10.36
CA ILE A 175 -6.91 18.31 9.42
C ILE A 175 -6.76 16.98 10.16
N VAL A 176 -7.41 15.94 9.65
CA VAL A 176 -7.37 14.57 10.21
C VAL A 176 -6.74 13.56 9.26
N GLY A 177 -6.67 13.88 7.97
CA GLY A 177 -6.07 13.03 6.95
C GLY A 177 -5.47 13.87 5.82
N LEU A 178 -4.31 13.44 5.33
CA LEU A 178 -3.65 13.99 4.15
C LEU A 178 -3.09 12.85 3.31
N ILE A 179 -3.44 12.85 2.03
CA ILE A 179 -2.99 11.85 1.08
C ILE A 179 -2.48 12.57 -0.16
N VAL A 180 -1.27 12.22 -0.59
CA VAL A 180 -0.66 12.71 -1.83
C VAL A 180 -0.61 11.54 -2.82
N SER A 181 -1.05 11.76 -4.05
CA SER A 181 -1.00 10.73 -5.11
C SER A 181 0.43 10.31 -5.44
N ALA A 182 0.59 9.14 -6.08
CA ALA A 182 1.91 8.62 -6.44
C ALA A 182 2.72 9.52 -7.39
N GLU A 183 2.05 10.33 -8.23
CA GLU A 183 2.71 11.33 -9.10
C GLU A 183 2.85 12.70 -8.42
N SER A 184 2.41 12.83 -7.17
CA SER A 184 2.34 14.09 -6.43
C SER A 184 1.51 15.18 -7.14
N ASP A 185 0.55 14.82 -7.98
CA ASP A 185 -0.30 15.76 -8.73
C ASP A 185 -1.68 16.01 -8.09
N LEU A 186 -1.99 15.27 -7.03
CA LEU A 186 -3.24 15.38 -6.29
C LEU A 186 -3.02 15.30 -4.79
N LEU A 187 -3.63 16.24 -4.08
CA LEU A 187 -3.71 16.31 -2.63
C LEU A 187 -5.16 16.11 -2.19
N THR A 188 -5.40 15.09 -1.36
CA THR A 188 -6.66 14.89 -0.65
C THR A 188 -6.48 15.34 0.79
N VAL A 189 -7.36 16.23 1.25
CA VAL A 189 -7.37 16.76 2.62
C VAL A 189 -8.68 16.40 3.29
N GLU A 190 -8.60 15.74 4.43
CA GLU A 190 -9.75 15.41 5.26
C GLU A 190 -9.77 16.33 6.47
N THR A 191 -10.89 17.05 6.67
CA THR A 191 -11.07 17.96 7.79
C THR A 191 -12.31 17.64 8.60
N THR A 192 -12.28 17.94 9.89
CA THR A 192 -13.43 17.84 10.79
C THR A 192 -13.49 18.99 11.77
N SER A 193 -14.71 19.38 12.14
CA SER A 193 -14.98 20.38 13.16
C SER A 193 -14.98 19.80 14.58
N ARG A 194 -14.96 18.46 14.76
CA ARG A 194 -15.04 17.80 16.08
C ARG A 194 -13.67 17.47 16.70
N PRO A 195 -13.55 17.47 18.04
CA PRO A 195 -12.36 16.95 18.73
C PRO A 195 -12.20 15.43 18.53
N LEU A 196 -10.96 14.96 18.31
CA LEU A 196 -10.67 13.54 18.02
C LEU A 196 -10.98 12.56 19.17
N GLU A 197 -11.13 13.03 20.42
CA GLU A 197 -11.39 12.16 21.58
C GLU A 197 -12.69 11.36 21.46
N ASP A 198 -13.64 11.83 20.64
CA ASP A 198 -14.90 11.13 20.37
C ASP A 198 -14.81 10.11 19.22
N VAL A 199 -13.78 10.15 18.38
CA VAL A 199 -13.68 9.29 17.19
C VAL A 199 -13.23 7.87 17.53
N THR A 200 -12.49 7.67 18.61
CA THR A 200 -12.12 6.34 19.12
C THR A 200 -13.22 5.64 19.93
N LYS A 201 -14.34 6.32 20.21
CA LYS A 201 -15.50 5.79 20.95
C LYS A 201 -16.76 5.78 20.10
N VAL A 202 -16.65 5.49 18.80
CA VAL A 202 -17.82 5.36 17.92
C VAL A 202 -18.49 4.00 18.15
N ALA A 203 -19.15 3.89 19.31
CA ALA A 203 -20.37 3.13 19.37
C ALA A 203 -21.35 3.75 18.36
N ILE A 204 -21.91 2.89 17.52
CA ILE A 204 -22.87 3.19 16.46
C ILE A 204 -23.99 4.08 17.01
N LYS A 205 -23.83 5.40 16.89
CA LYS A 205 -24.92 6.36 16.90
C LYS A 205 -24.84 7.09 15.57
N THR A 206 -25.89 6.92 14.78
CA THR A 206 -26.21 7.69 13.58
C THR A 206 -26.03 9.18 13.87
N SER A 207 -24.92 9.76 13.40
CA SER A 207 -24.55 11.17 13.56
C SER A 207 -24.13 11.69 12.20
N ASP A 208 -24.63 12.87 11.85
CA ASP A 208 -24.41 13.58 10.59
C ASP A 208 -22.96 13.54 10.10
N ALA A 209 -22.76 13.56 8.77
CA ALA A 209 -21.44 13.51 8.14
C ALA A 209 -20.56 14.71 8.55
N ASP A 210 -19.61 14.48 9.48
CA ASP A 210 -18.74 15.51 10.07
C ASP A 210 -17.33 15.59 9.45
N VAL A 211 -17.04 14.81 8.39
CA VAL A 211 -15.76 14.86 7.68
C VAL A 211 -15.95 15.43 6.28
N ILE A 212 -15.22 16.50 5.97
CA ILE A 212 -15.13 17.05 4.61
C ILE A 212 -13.85 16.54 3.98
N ILE A 213 -13.99 15.84 2.85
CA ILE A 213 -12.87 15.37 2.04
C ILE A 213 -12.76 16.32 0.85
N SER A 214 -11.70 17.12 0.81
CA SER A 214 -11.44 18.11 -0.24
C SER A 214 -10.29 17.64 -1.13
N PHE A 215 -10.44 17.85 -2.43
CA PHE A 215 -9.46 17.44 -3.43
C PHE A 215 -8.82 18.67 -4.06
N PHE A 216 -7.50 18.67 -4.18
CA PHE A 216 -6.73 19.75 -4.77
C PHE A 216 -5.73 19.20 -5.78
N ARG A 217 -5.77 19.71 -7.02
CA ARG A 217 -4.73 19.43 -8.01
C ARG A 217 -3.50 20.28 -7.72
N LEU A 218 -2.34 19.66 -7.82
CA LEU A 218 -1.04 20.29 -7.64
C LEU A 218 -0.40 20.47 -9.01
N THR A 219 0.05 21.69 -9.31
CA THR A 219 0.82 22.00 -10.51
C THR A 219 2.11 22.69 -10.10
N TYR A 220 3.22 22.27 -10.69
CA TYR A 220 4.54 22.72 -10.29
C TYR A 220 5.10 23.71 -11.30
N THR A 221 5.49 24.89 -10.82
CA THR A 221 6.36 25.81 -11.58
C THR A 221 7.76 25.79 -10.97
N PRO A 222 8.77 26.38 -11.64
CA PRO A 222 10.10 26.54 -11.05
C PRO A 222 10.11 27.34 -9.74
N GLU A 223 9.11 28.20 -9.52
CA GLU A 223 9.05 29.13 -8.39
C GLU A 223 8.11 28.69 -7.26
N THR A 224 7.06 27.92 -7.54
CA THR A 224 6.05 27.57 -6.53
C THR A 224 5.19 26.36 -6.91
N VAL A 225 4.40 25.90 -5.93
CA VAL A 225 3.34 24.92 -6.10
C VAL A 225 2.00 25.66 -6.23
N ILE A 226 1.38 25.53 -7.39
CA ILE A 226 0.04 26.04 -7.66
C ILE A 226 -0.98 24.98 -7.20
N VAL A 227 -1.94 25.42 -6.39
CA VAL A 227 -2.99 24.55 -5.85
C VAL A 227 -4.33 24.96 -6.41
N SER A 228 -5.02 24.02 -7.05
CA SER A 228 -6.35 24.24 -7.61
C SER A 228 -7.37 23.33 -6.94
N HIS A 229 -8.36 23.91 -6.25
CA HIS A 229 -9.45 23.15 -5.67
C HIS A 229 -10.24 22.43 -6.78
N ALA A 230 -10.34 21.11 -6.68
CA ALA A 230 -10.93 20.24 -7.68
C ALA A 230 -12.30 19.67 -7.27
N GLY A 231 -12.68 19.75 -5.99
CA GLY A 231 -13.97 19.30 -5.50
C GLY A 231 -13.94 18.92 -4.03
N SER A 232 -15.09 18.61 -3.46
CA SER A 232 -15.19 18.07 -2.11
C SER A 232 -16.40 17.17 -1.94
N VAL A 233 -16.31 16.24 -0.99
CA VAL A 233 -17.40 15.36 -0.57
C VAL A 233 -17.51 15.32 0.96
N ARG A 234 -18.64 14.86 1.46
CA ARG A 234 -18.86 14.64 2.89
C ARG A 234 -18.89 13.16 3.21
N SER A 235 -18.29 12.79 4.33
CA SER A 235 -18.27 11.44 4.87
C SER A 235 -18.53 11.47 6.37
N SER A 236 -19.05 10.38 6.92
CA SER A 236 -19.16 10.21 8.38
C SER A 236 -17.84 9.79 9.02
N ILE A 237 -16.88 9.31 8.22
CA ILE A 237 -15.56 8.88 8.68
C ILE A 237 -14.45 9.35 7.73
N PRO A 238 -13.21 9.53 8.22
CA PRO A 238 -12.01 9.61 7.38
C PRO A 238 -11.92 8.38 6.46
N LEU A 239 -11.55 8.56 5.19
CA LEU A 239 -11.50 7.47 4.21
C LEU A 239 -10.42 7.72 3.16
N ALA A 240 -9.41 6.86 3.15
CA ALA A 240 -8.46 6.78 2.05
C ALA A 240 -9.12 6.20 0.80
N LEU A 241 -9.41 7.08 -0.16
CA LEU A 241 -10.00 6.72 -1.44
C LEU A 241 -8.88 6.33 -2.43
N PRO A 242 -9.04 5.24 -3.22
CA PRO A 242 -8.11 4.89 -4.28
C PRO A 242 -8.32 5.82 -5.48
N LEU A 243 -7.67 6.98 -5.50
CA LEU A 243 -7.86 7.99 -6.54
C LEU A 243 -6.57 8.61 -7.06
N THR A 244 -6.63 9.11 -8.30
CA THR A 244 -5.61 9.90 -8.98
C THR A 244 -6.20 11.24 -9.43
N ALA A 245 -5.37 12.12 -9.98
CA ALA A 245 -5.84 13.38 -10.55
C ALA A 245 -6.85 13.20 -11.70
N ASP A 246 -6.92 11.99 -12.27
CA ASP A 246 -7.65 11.67 -13.49
C ASP A 246 -8.90 10.81 -13.26
N GLY A 247 -9.01 10.14 -12.11
CA GLY A 247 -10.15 9.30 -11.79
C GLY A 247 -10.02 8.60 -10.44
N TYR A 248 -10.89 7.65 -10.18
CA TYR A 248 -10.85 6.82 -8.98
C TYR A 248 -11.28 5.38 -9.28
N LEU A 249 -10.89 4.45 -8.40
CA LEU A 249 -11.36 3.07 -8.45
C LEU A 249 -12.66 2.92 -7.67
N ASP A 250 -13.69 2.48 -8.36
CA ASP A 250 -14.88 1.92 -7.74
C ASP A 250 -14.68 0.42 -7.53
N ILE A 251 -14.98 -0.01 -6.32
CA ILE A 251 -14.79 -1.39 -5.87
C ILE A 251 -16.17 -1.93 -5.49
N SER A 252 -16.55 -3.04 -6.11
CA SER A 252 -17.84 -3.69 -5.87
C SER A 252 -17.70 -5.20 -5.83
N GLU A 253 -18.56 -5.88 -5.06
CA GLU A 253 -18.58 -7.34 -5.01
C GLU A 253 -19.52 -7.86 -6.10
N GLU A 254 -19.00 -8.63 -7.06
CA GLU A 254 -19.82 -9.29 -8.10
C GLU A 254 -20.44 -10.57 -7.54
N SER A 255 -19.63 -11.34 -6.83
CA SER A 255 -20.04 -12.57 -6.15
C SER A 255 -19.15 -12.79 -4.94
N LYS A 256 -19.55 -13.72 -4.07
CA LYS A 256 -18.84 -13.96 -2.80
C LYS A 256 -17.34 -14.19 -3.03
N GLY A 257 -16.53 -13.25 -2.56
CA GLY A 257 -15.07 -13.33 -2.67
C GLY A 257 -14.48 -12.98 -4.04
N ARG A 258 -15.26 -12.31 -4.90
CA ARG A 258 -14.85 -11.80 -6.20
C ARG A 258 -15.26 -10.35 -6.34
N TRP A 259 -14.27 -9.48 -6.45
CA TRP A 259 -14.46 -8.03 -6.46
C TRP A 259 -14.12 -7.46 -7.84
N LEU A 260 -14.99 -6.60 -8.35
CA LEU A 260 -14.74 -5.85 -9.58
C LEU A 260 -13.99 -4.56 -9.26
N PHE A 261 -13.04 -4.23 -10.12
CA PHE A 261 -12.43 -2.91 -10.18
C PHE A 261 -12.93 -2.18 -11.41
N ASP A 262 -13.63 -1.09 -11.19
CA ASP A 262 -14.08 -0.17 -12.23
C ASP A 262 -13.33 1.13 -12.06
N TYR A 263 -12.48 1.50 -13.01
CA TYR A 263 -11.91 2.84 -13.03
C TYR A 263 -12.91 3.82 -13.63
N LEU A 264 -13.21 4.86 -12.87
CA LEU A 264 -14.10 5.94 -13.27
C LEU A 264 -13.26 7.21 -13.44
N PRO A 265 -12.87 7.55 -14.69
CA PRO A 265 -12.24 8.82 -14.96
C PRO A 265 -13.15 9.97 -14.52
N HIS A 266 -12.58 11.08 -14.05
CA HIS A 266 -13.36 12.31 -13.81
C HIS A 266 -13.94 12.86 -15.12
N GLU A 267 -13.30 12.53 -16.24
CA GLU A 267 -13.75 12.82 -17.61
C GLU A 267 -13.59 11.58 -18.50
N GLY A 268 -14.65 11.16 -19.17
CA GLY A 268 -14.61 10.02 -20.09
C GLY A 268 -15.53 8.88 -19.69
N LYS A 269 -15.19 7.67 -20.15
CA LYS A 269 -16.00 6.46 -19.93
C LYS A 269 -15.38 5.59 -18.86
N LYS A 270 -16.24 4.86 -18.12
CA LYS A 270 -15.83 3.79 -17.20
C LYS A 270 -14.92 2.79 -17.93
N LEU A 271 -13.85 2.38 -17.27
CA LEU A 271 -12.99 1.28 -17.68
C LEU A 271 -13.16 0.13 -16.71
N GLU A 272 -13.62 -1.01 -17.22
CA GLU A 272 -13.68 -2.25 -16.44
C GLU A 272 -12.26 -2.83 -16.39
N LEU A 273 -11.77 -3.10 -15.20
CA LEU A 273 -10.43 -3.63 -14.97
C LEU A 273 -10.50 -5.11 -14.55
N SER A 274 -9.34 -5.76 -14.41
CA SER A 274 -9.32 -7.15 -13.96
C SER A 274 -9.95 -7.25 -12.56
N PRO A 275 -10.87 -8.21 -12.33
CA PRO A 275 -11.40 -8.45 -11.00
C PRO A 275 -10.33 -9.03 -10.07
N TYR A 276 -10.61 -9.00 -8.77
CA TYR A 276 -9.76 -9.57 -7.73
C TYR A 276 -10.52 -10.58 -6.89
N ASP A 277 -10.07 -11.83 -6.92
CA ASP A 277 -10.66 -12.95 -6.21
C ASP A 277 -10.10 -13.04 -4.77
N THR A 278 -10.61 -12.19 -3.88
CA THR A 278 -10.25 -12.08 -2.45
C THR A 278 -11.49 -12.22 -1.55
N THR A 279 -11.33 -12.88 -0.40
CA THR A 279 -12.44 -13.10 0.56
C THR A 279 -12.81 -11.90 1.42
N CYS A 280 -11.97 -10.87 1.50
CA CYS A 280 -12.28 -9.60 2.15
C CYS A 280 -12.27 -8.44 1.16
N PHE A 281 -12.88 -7.32 1.58
CA PHE A 281 -12.91 -6.08 0.81
C PHE A 281 -11.48 -5.63 0.44
N PRO A 282 -11.16 -5.51 -0.86
CA PRO A 282 -9.82 -5.16 -1.27
C PRO A 282 -9.52 -3.69 -1.00
N ARG A 283 -8.31 -3.41 -0.52
CA ARG A 283 -7.82 -2.04 -0.32
C ARG A 283 -6.80 -1.71 -1.40
N ALA A 284 -7.21 -0.89 -2.37
CA ALA A 284 -6.38 -0.49 -3.50
C ALA A 284 -5.59 0.80 -3.22
N VAL A 285 -4.39 0.90 -3.80
CA VAL A 285 -3.53 2.09 -3.78
C VAL A 285 -2.88 2.23 -5.16
N PHE A 286 -3.02 3.39 -5.78
CA PHE A 286 -2.28 3.71 -7.01
C PHE A 286 -0.80 3.87 -6.72
N VAL A 287 0.03 3.19 -7.51
CA VAL A 287 1.50 3.29 -7.45
C VAL A 287 2.07 4.10 -8.62
N SER A 288 1.25 4.33 -9.64
CA SER A 288 1.46 5.24 -10.77
C SER A 288 0.09 5.63 -11.36
N ARG A 289 0.05 6.45 -12.41
CA ARG A 289 -1.22 6.71 -13.16
C ARG A 289 -1.77 5.51 -13.92
N SER A 290 -0.95 4.49 -14.15
CA SER A 290 -1.29 3.34 -14.99
C SER A 290 -1.37 2.02 -14.22
N GLU A 291 -0.98 2.02 -12.94
CA GLU A 291 -0.83 0.82 -12.13
C GLU A 291 -1.28 1.08 -10.69
N PHE A 292 -1.90 0.06 -10.10
CA PHE A 292 -2.28 0.05 -8.69
C PHE A 292 -2.03 -1.32 -8.09
N VAL A 293 -1.89 -1.35 -6.77
CA VAL A 293 -1.84 -2.59 -6.01
C VAL A 293 -3.08 -2.69 -5.13
N ALA A 294 -3.55 -3.90 -4.85
CA ALA A 294 -4.67 -4.12 -3.96
C ALA A 294 -4.34 -5.19 -2.91
N PHE A 295 -4.54 -4.85 -1.64
CA PHE A 295 -4.49 -5.82 -0.55
C PHE A 295 -5.80 -6.59 -0.52
N GLY A 296 -5.70 -7.91 -0.47
CA GLY A 296 -6.80 -8.85 -0.28
C GLY A 296 -6.48 -9.84 0.84
N CYS A 297 -7.32 -10.86 0.99
CA CYS A 297 -7.07 -11.94 1.92
C CYS A 297 -7.73 -13.25 1.48
N ARG A 298 -7.15 -14.37 1.93
CA ARG A 298 -7.54 -15.71 1.50
C ARG A 298 -8.14 -16.55 2.63
N GLY A 299 -9.47 -16.55 2.72
CA GLY A 299 -10.23 -17.36 3.66
C GLY A 299 -10.26 -16.83 5.10
N SER A 300 -9.25 -16.06 5.51
CA SER A 300 -9.22 -15.32 6.77
C SER A 300 -8.49 -13.99 6.62
N LEU A 301 -8.76 -13.05 7.53
CA LEU A 301 -8.11 -11.73 7.55
C LEU A 301 -6.59 -11.79 7.80
N ASP A 302 -6.07 -12.93 8.27
CA ASP A 302 -4.64 -13.09 8.58
C ASP A 302 -3.83 -13.59 7.38
N LYS A 303 -4.50 -14.15 6.37
CA LYS A 303 -3.85 -14.59 5.13
C LYS A 303 -3.91 -13.48 4.11
N VAL A 304 -3.17 -12.41 4.37
CA VAL A 304 -3.16 -11.21 3.53
C VAL A 304 -2.37 -11.49 2.25
N GLU A 305 -2.89 -11.01 1.13
CA GLU A 305 -2.26 -11.06 -0.18
C GLU A 305 -2.26 -9.66 -0.81
N ILE A 306 -1.34 -9.44 -1.74
CA ILE A 306 -1.25 -8.22 -2.55
C ILE A 306 -1.23 -8.62 -4.02
N GLY A 307 -2.09 -7.98 -4.81
CA GLY A 307 -2.12 -8.11 -6.27
C GLY A 307 -1.69 -6.82 -6.94
N GLY A 308 -0.99 -6.94 -8.07
CA GLY A 308 -0.66 -5.82 -8.95
C GLY A 308 -1.55 -5.81 -10.17
N PHE A 309 -2.10 -4.64 -10.49
CA PHE A 309 -3.05 -4.44 -11.56
C PHE A 309 -2.66 -3.24 -12.41
N ASN A 310 -3.00 -3.27 -13.70
CA ASN A 310 -2.81 -2.15 -14.59
C ASN A 310 -4.13 -1.65 -15.18
N MET A 311 -4.05 -0.49 -15.82
CA MET A 311 -5.20 0.14 -16.47
C MET A 311 -5.62 -0.57 -17.77
N LYS A 312 -4.82 -1.53 -18.28
CA LYS A 312 -5.15 -2.39 -19.44
C LYS A 312 -6.09 -3.55 -19.08
N ALA A 313 -6.66 -3.53 -17.87
CA ALA A 313 -7.50 -4.59 -17.33
C ALA A 313 -6.76 -5.93 -17.12
N GLU A 314 -5.47 -5.86 -16.78
CA GLU A 314 -4.65 -7.05 -16.49
C GLU A 314 -4.33 -7.11 -14.99
N GLU A 315 -4.54 -8.29 -14.40
CA GLU A 315 -3.88 -8.70 -13.16
C GLU A 315 -2.48 -9.20 -13.52
N MET A 316 -1.47 -8.43 -13.12
CA MET A 316 -0.09 -8.66 -13.55
C MET A 316 0.60 -9.74 -12.69
N TRP A 317 0.34 -9.72 -11.38
CA TRP A 317 0.93 -10.64 -10.41
C TRP A 317 0.13 -10.64 -9.11
N GLU A 318 0.26 -11.72 -8.33
CA GLU A 318 -0.30 -11.84 -7.00
C GLU A 318 0.74 -12.49 -6.05
N GLN A 319 0.83 -11.97 -4.83
CA GLN A 319 1.73 -12.48 -3.79
C GLN A 319 1.03 -12.56 -2.43
N GLY A 320 1.13 -13.71 -1.77
CA GLY A 320 0.73 -13.86 -0.38
C GLY A 320 1.80 -13.38 0.59
N PHE A 321 1.39 -12.87 1.74
CA PHE A 321 2.27 -12.57 2.87
C PHE A 321 2.20 -13.68 3.90
N THR A 322 3.36 -14.00 4.49
CA THR A 322 3.51 -15.00 5.55
C THR A 322 3.38 -14.38 6.95
N ASP A 323 3.78 -13.12 7.09
CA ASP A 323 3.80 -12.41 8.36
C ASP A 323 2.50 -11.66 8.63
N ASN A 324 2.12 -11.55 9.90
CA ASN A 324 1.09 -10.62 10.34
C ASN A 324 1.66 -9.19 10.31
N PHE A 325 0.90 -8.26 9.75
CA PHE A 325 1.33 -6.87 9.69
C PHE A 325 0.17 -5.88 9.79
N ALA A 326 0.51 -4.65 10.13
CA ALA A 326 -0.37 -3.50 10.15
C ALA A 326 0.30 -2.29 9.46
N TYR A 327 -0.48 -1.22 9.31
CA TYR A 327 -0.02 0.09 8.83
C TYR A 327 0.86 0.01 7.56
N PRO A 328 0.30 -0.42 6.41
CA PRO A 328 1.01 -0.36 5.15
C PRO A 328 1.27 1.10 4.77
N ASN A 329 2.49 1.40 4.34
CA ASN A 329 2.94 2.74 3.95
C ASN A 329 3.72 2.63 2.65
N PHE A 330 3.67 3.69 1.84
CA PHE A 330 4.25 3.68 0.51
C PHE A 330 5.21 4.85 0.28
N SER A 331 6.25 4.58 -0.51
CA SER A 331 7.06 5.61 -1.17
C SER A 331 7.13 5.25 -2.65
N PHE A 332 6.84 6.21 -3.52
CA PHE A 332 6.61 5.96 -4.95
C PHE A 332 7.76 6.49 -5.80
N ALA A 333 8.10 5.76 -6.88
CA ALA A 333 8.99 6.22 -7.94
C ALA A 333 8.40 5.81 -9.30
N PRO A 334 7.27 6.42 -9.72
CA PRO A 334 6.55 6.03 -10.93
C PRO A 334 7.40 6.18 -12.20
N ALA A 335 8.43 7.03 -12.18
CA ALA A 335 9.46 7.16 -13.23
C ALA A 335 10.12 5.83 -13.61
N SER A 336 10.26 4.94 -12.64
CA SER A 336 10.90 3.63 -12.78
C SER A 336 9.92 2.46 -12.67
N GLY A 337 8.62 2.75 -12.50
CA GLY A 337 7.62 1.75 -12.14
C GLY A 337 7.96 1.02 -10.85
N ARG A 338 8.51 1.72 -9.85
CA ARG A 338 8.83 1.14 -8.55
C ARG A 338 8.04 1.80 -7.45
N PHE A 339 7.78 1.01 -6.41
CA PHE A 339 7.29 1.52 -5.14
C PHE A 339 7.94 0.74 -4.01
N ALA A 340 8.18 1.42 -2.90
CA ALA A 340 8.56 0.83 -1.63
C ALA A 340 7.30 0.66 -0.78
N LEU A 341 7.15 -0.51 -0.16
CA LEU A 341 6.08 -0.86 0.77
C LEU A 341 6.72 -1.13 2.14
N GLY A 342 6.34 -0.32 3.13
CA GLY A 342 6.67 -0.52 4.53
C GLY A 342 5.49 -1.12 5.28
N ARG A 343 5.70 -2.13 6.11
CA ARG A 343 4.67 -2.83 6.89
C ARG A 343 5.15 -3.04 8.33
N ALA A 344 4.35 -2.65 9.31
CA ALA A 344 4.66 -2.91 10.71
C ALA A 344 4.35 -4.38 11.04
N LEU A 345 5.36 -5.17 11.34
CA LEU A 345 5.21 -6.58 11.71
C LEU A 345 4.62 -6.72 13.11
N THR A 346 3.68 -7.65 13.26
CA THR A 346 2.96 -7.88 14.53
C THR A 346 3.20 -9.28 15.08
N SER A 347 3.33 -9.40 16.40
CA SER A 347 3.48 -10.71 17.08
C SER A 347 2.16 -11.50 17.16
N VAL A 348 1.03 -10.82 16.97
CA VAL A 348 -0.32 -11.41 16.98
C VAL A 348 -1.00 -11.14 15.65
N SER A 349 -1.96 -12.00 15.30
CA SER A 349 -2.76 -11.81 14.10
C SER A 349 -3.82 -10.73 14.32
N LEU A 350 -4.17 -10.00 13.24
CA LEU A 350 -5.14 -8.91 13.32
C LEU A 350 -6.54 -9.42 13.66
N SER A 351 -6.90 -10.64 13.26
CA SER A 351 -8.18 -11.24 13.62
C SER A 351 -8.36 -11.42 15.14
N MET A 352 -7.26 -11.55 15.90
CA MET A 352 -7.29 -11.66 17.36
C MET A 352 -7.44 -10.34 18.10
N LEU A 353 -7.14 -9.21 17.46
CA LEU A 353 -7.18 -7.88 18.10
C LEU A 353 -8.61 -7.31 18.19
N GLY A 354 -9.62 -7.96 17.61
CA GLY A 354 -10.96 -7.36 17.49
C GLY A 354 -10.95 -6.18 16.51
N GLN A 355 -12.10 -5.83 15.93
CA GLN A 355 -12.14 -4.88 14.81
C GLN A 355 -11.68 -3.45 15.14
N ASP A 356 -11.64 -3.10 16.44
CA ASP A 356 -11.35 -1.75 16.91
C ASP A 356 -10.01 -1.62 17.65
N GLN A 357 -9.25 -2.71 17.84
CA GLN A 357 -7.93 -2.60 18.47
C GLN A 357 -6.83 -2.58 17.42
N GLU A 358 -6.09 -1.48 17.47
CA GLU A 358 -4.89 -1.28 16.69
C GLU A 358 -3.68 -1.91 17.39
N PRO A 359 -2.82 -2.68 16.68
CA PRO A 359 -1.60 -3.19 17.29
C PRO A 359 -0.70 -2.02 17.65
N VAL A 360 -0.42 -1.90 18.94
CA VAL A 360 0.44 -0.89 19.52
C VAL A 360 1.40 -1.56 20.51
N GLY A 361 2.55 -0.95 20.68
CA GLY A 361 3.47 -1.21 21.78
C GLY A 361 4.30 -2.43 21.48
N ASP A 362 4.38 -3.29 22.47
CA ASP A 362 5.15 -4.55 22.43
C ASP A 362 4.59 -5.56 21.42
N LEU A 363 3.43 -5.28 20.82
CA LEU A 363 2.89 -6.06 19.70
C LEU A 363 3.62 -5.82 18.38
N LEU A 364 4.32 -4.69 18.24
CA LEU A 364 5.08 -4.35 17.02
C LEU A 364 6.51 -4.89 17.16
N THR A 365 6.89 -5.85 16.33
CA THR A 365 8.18 -6.56 16.42
C THR A 365 9.26 -5.99 15.51
N GLY A 366 8.85 -5.29 14.44
CA GLY A 366 9.74 -4.71 13.46
C GLY A 366 8.95 -4.08 12.33
N GLN A 367 9.65 -3.48 11.37
CA GLN A 367 9.02 -2.95 10.17
C GLN A 367 9.71 -3.55 8.95
N ASP A 368 8.96 -4.33 8.19
CA ASP A 368 9.38 -4.86 6.89
C ASP A 368 9.31 -3.75 5.85
N ILE A 369 10.36 -3.58 5.06
CA ILE A 369 10.44 -2.62 3.96
C ILE A 369 10.91 -3.38 2.73
N GLN A 370 10.07 -3.38 1.69
CA GLN A 370 10.36 -4.02 0.41
C GLN A 370 10.19 -3.03 -0.75
N VAL A 371 11.05 -3.11 -1.76
CA VAL A 371 10.88 -2.35 -3.01
C VAL A 371 10.47 -3.32 -4.10
N TYR A 372 9.38 -3.01 -4.78
CA TYR A 372 8.82 -3.82 -5.85
C TYR A 372 8.98 -3.12 -7.20
N GLN A 373 9.19 -3.91 -8.24
CA GLN A 373 8.91 -3.51 -9.61
C GLN A 373 7.40 -3.70 -9.86
N ALA A 374 6.67 -2.62 -10.11
CA ALA A 374 5.20 -2.61 -10.17
C ALA A 374 4.63 -3.52 -11.25
N GLY A 375 5.26 -3.57 -12.42
CA GLY A 375 4.80 -4.41 -13.53
C GLY A 375 4.95 -5.91 -13.30
N THR A 376 6.04 -6.33 -12.65
CA THR A 376 6.36 -7.76 -12.48
C THR A 376 6.08 -8.31 -11.09
N GLY A 377 5.92 -7.47 -10.07
CA GLY A 377 5.78 -7.90 -8.67
C GLY A 377 7.08 -8.36 -8.03
N ARG A 378 8.20 -8.28 -8.75
CA ARG A 378 9.50 -8.72 -8.25
C ARG A 378 10.01 -7.76 -7.17
N ALA A 379 10.29 -8.29 -5.98
CA ALA A 379 11.00 -7.57 -4.94
C ALA A 379 12.49 -7.39 -5.34
N VAL A 380 12.95 -6.14 -5.44
CA VAL A 380 14.35 -5.79 -5.77
C VAL A 380 15.16 -5.39 -4.53
N PHE A 381 14.49 -5.20 -3.39
CA PHE A 381 15.09 -4.89 -2.10
C PHE A 381 14.17 -5.36 -0.98
N HIS A 382 14.76 -5.81 0.12
CA HIS A 382 14.07 -6.19 1.34
C HIS A 382 14.99 -5.94 2.53
N THR A 383 14.46 -5.29 3.56
CA THR A 383 15.08 -5.20 4.89
C THR A 383 14.00 -5.13 5.97
N VAL A 384 14.35 -5.56 7.18
CA VAL A 384 13.56 -5.30 8.39
C VAL A 384 14.27 -4.24 9.22
N VAL A 385 13.53 -3.30 9.78
CA VAL A 385 14.07 -2.19 10.59
C VAL A 385 13.37 -2.00 11.92
N THR A 386 14.12 -1.40 12.85
CA THR A 386 13.64 -0.93 14.14
C THR A 386 14.27 0.44 14.43
N PRO A 387 13.56 1.33 15.17
CA PRO A 387 12.19 1.18 15.67
C PRO A 387 11.13 1.30 14.57
N VAL A 388 9.93 0.74 14.82
CA VAL A 388 8.78 0.83 13.90
C VAL A 388 8.23 2.24 13.88
N GLN A 389 7.98 2.78 12.69
CA GLN A 389 7.30 4.05 12.53
C GLN A 389 5.94 3.87 11.85
N ARG A 390 4.85 4.12 12.59
CA ARG A 390 3.47 3.92 12.11
C ARG A 390 3.11 4.77 10.90
N THR A 391 3.75 5.92 10.71
CA THR A 391 3.54 6.80 9.55
C THR A 391 4.39 6.43 8.34
N GLY A 392 5.26 5.41 8.44
CA GLY A 392 6.05 4.91 7.32
C GLY A 392 7.12 5.87 6.78
N GLN A 393 7.52 6.88 7.55
CA GLN A 393 8.42 7.94 7.08
C GLN A 393 9.90 7.66 7.38
N ASN A 394 10.22 6.48 7.89
CA ASN A 394 11.57 6.00 8.12
C ASN A 394 12.23 5.40 6.87
N PHE A 395 11.60 5.49 5.70
CA PHE A 395 12.21 5.14 4.44
C PHE A 395 11.72 6.07 3.31
N SER A 396 12.54 6.18 2.27
CA SER A 396 12.18 6.92 1.06
C SER A 396 12.91 6.32 -0.12
N LEU A 397 12.16 6.17 -1.22
CA LEU A 397 12.67 5.79 -2.52
C LEU A 397 13.06 7.06 -3.29
N SER A 398 14.22 7.05 -3.96
CA SER A 398 14.64 8.18 -4.79
C SER A 398 13.68 8.35 -5.98
N ALA A 399 13.60 9.58 -6.53
CA ALA A 399 12.66 9.88 -7.62
C ALA A 399 12.90 9.02 -8.88
N ASP A 400 14.15 8.63 -9.14
CA ASP A 400 14.53 7.71 -10.22
C ASP A 400 14.31 6.22 -9.87
N GLY A 401 13.93 5.92 -8.62
CA GLY A 401 13.73 4.57 -8.09
C GLY A 401 14.97 3.71 -8.00
N MET A 402 16.17 4.29 -8.08
CA MET A 402 17.43 3.56 -8.08
C MET A 402 18.12 3.54 -6.71
N GLN A 403 17.63 4.28 -5.72
CA GLN A 403 18.16 4.28 -4.37
C GLN A 403 17.02 4.22 -3.35
N ILE A 404 17.29 3.58 -2.22
CA ILE A 404 16.41 3.65 -1.05
C ILE A 404 17.22 4.10 0.16
N ALA A 405 16.69 5.07 0.89
CA ALA A 405 17.19 5.48 2.19
C ALA A 405 16.28 4.89 3.26
N VAL A 406 16.87 4.32 4.31
CA VAL A 406 16.13 3.72 5.43
C VAL A 406 16.77 4.12 6.75
N ILE A 407 15.96 4.42 7.75
CA ILE A 407 16.42 4.63 9.13
C ILE A 407 16.40 3.29 9.87
N ARG A 408 17.58 2.83 10.29
CA ARG A 408 17.77 1.61 11.08
C ARG A 408 18.85 1.83 12.13
N ASP A 409 18.62 1.36 13.36
CA ASP A 409 19.63 1.36 14.44
C ASP A 409 20.31 2.72 14.68
N ALA A 410 19.50 3.78 14.72
CA ALA A 410 19.96 5.17 14.88
C ALA A 410 20.92 5.68 13.77
N ALA A 411 20.87 5.07 12.59
CA ALA A 411 21.58 5.50 11.41
C ALA A 411 20.65 5.56 10.20
N ILE A 412 21.04 6.37 9.23
CA ILE A 412 20.47 6.37 7.88
C ILE A 412 21.35 5.47 7.03
N GLU A 413 20.74 4.49 6.40
CA GLU A 413 21.38 3.58 5.48
C GLU A 413 20.85 3.81 4.07
N ILE A 414 21.76 3.97 3.12
CA ILE A 414 21.44 4.27 1.73
C ILE A 414 21.90 3.08 0.90
N TYR A 415 20.98 2.49 0.15
CA TYR A 415 21.21 1.32 -0.67
C TYR A 415 21.07 1.66 -2.15
N GLN A 416 21.99 1.17 -2.96
CA GLN A 416 21.84 1.15 -4.41
C GLN A 416 20.91 0.01 -4.79
N LEU A 417 19.85 0.33 -5.52
CA LEU A 417 18.96 -0.65 -6.10
C LEU A 417 19.50 -1.09 -7.48
N PRO A 418 19.21 -2.33 -7.90
CA PRO A 418 19.56 -2.79 -9.24
C PRO A 418 18.99 -1.85 -10.31
N ALA A 419 19.76 -1.62 -11.39
CA ALA A 419 19.26 -0.87 -12.53
C ALA A 419 18.05 -1.58 -13.18
N LEU A 420 17.17 -0.81 -13.83
CA LEU A 420 16.05 -1.38 -14.61
C LEU A 420 16.60 -2.26 -15.74
N SER A 421 16.04 -3.46 -15.86
CA SER A 421 16.29 -4.31 -17.03
C SER A 421 15.67 -3.68 -18.28
N SER A 422 16.10 -4.13 -19.47
CA SER A 422 15.48 -3.69 -20.73
C SER A 422 13.99 -3.99 -20.78
N HIS A 423 13.56 -5.11 -20.18
CA HIS A 423 12.15 -5.46 -20.04
C HIS A 423 11.41 -4.46 -19.16
N ASP A 424 11.92 -4.19 -17.95
CA ASP A 424 11.32 -3.24 -17.02
C ASP A 424 11.14 -1.85 -17.67
N LYS A 425 12.14 -1.38 -18.42
CA LYS A 425 12.07 -0.09 -19.14
C LYS A 425 10.98 -0.06 -20.21
N GLN A 426 10.81 -1.15 -20.96
CA GLN A 426 9.78 -1.25 -22.00
C GLN A 426 8.39 -1.29 -21.38
N GLU A 427 8.23 -2.04 -20.30
CA GLU A 427 6.96 -2.16 -19.57
C GLU A 427 6.54 -0.83 -18.94
N VAL A 428 7.45 -0.15 -18.24
CA VAL A 428 7.19 1.19 -17.67
C VAL A 428 6.76 2.18 -18.75
N LYS A 429 7.45 2.16 -19.90
CA LYS A 429 7.08 3.00 -21.05
C LYS A 429 5.69 2.65 -21.57
N ALA A 430 5.41 1.36 -21.81
CA ALA A 430 4.15 0.89 -22.36
C ALA A 430 2.96 1.09 -21.41
N ASN A 431 3.18 1.07 -20.10
CA ASN A 431 2.13 1.34 -19.11
C ASN A 431 1.85 2.85 -19.02
N ARG A 432 2.89 3.68 -19.08
CA ARG A 432 2.74 5.15 -19.13
C ARG A 432 2.03 5.65 -20.38
N GLU A 433 2.27 5.04 -21.53
CA GLU A 433 1.56 5.37 -22.77
C GLU A 433 0.06 5.03 -22.69
N PHE A 434 -0.33 4.13 -21.79
CA PHE A 434 -1.74 3.81 -21.52
C PHE A 434 -2.36 4.72 -20.45
N ALA A 435 -1.57 5.53 -19.74
CA ALA A 435 -2.10 6.49 -18.79
C ALA A 435 -3.09 7.43 -19.52
N LEU A 436 -4.27 7.59 -18.94
CA LEU A 436 -5.32 8.42 -19.52
C LEU A 436 -4.89 9.88 -19.63
N GLU A 437 -5.56 10.63 -20.48
CA GLU A 437 -5.37 12.07 -20.56
C GLU A 437 -5.67 12.74 -19.20
N HIS A 438 -5.00 13.86 -18.94
CA HIS A 438 -5.18 14.58 -17.70
C HIS A 438 -6.59 15.16 -17.60
N ALA A 439 -7.35 14.74 -16.59
CA ALA A 439 -8.67 15.32 -16.36
C ALA A 439 -8.54 16.73 -15.77
N THR A 440 -9.22 17.70 -16.37
CA THR A 440 -9.21 19.09 -15.88
C THR A 440 -10.48 19.47 -15.13
N GLY A 441 -11.58 18.76 -15.38
CA GLY A 441 -12.88 18.97 -14.76
C GLY A 441 -12.93 18.66 -13.26
N PRO A 442 -14.06 18.99 -12.60
CA PRO A 442 -14.20 18.78 -11.17
C PRO A 442 -14.21 17.29 -10.81
N ILE A 443 -13.59 16.96 -9.67
CA ILE A 443 -13.67 15.63 -9.05
C ILE A 443 -15.04 15.46 -8.45
N ARG A 444 -15.82 14.52 -9.01
CA ARG A 444 -17.17 14.19 -8.57
C ARG A 444 -17.24 12.72 -8.23
N LEU A 445 -17.41 12.42 -6.95
CA LEU A 445 -17.68 11.06 -6.52
C LEU A 445 -19.20 10.84 -6.49
N PRO A 446 -19.71 9.73 -7.02
CA PRO A 446 -21.12 9.44 -7.00
C PRO A 446 -21.55 9.23 -5.55
N THR A 447 -22.65 9.88 -5.17
CA THR A 447 -23.29 9.62 -3.88
C THR A 447 -23.87 8.21 -3.89
N ARG A 448 -23.15 7.25 -3.31
CA ARG A 448 -23.74 5.94 -3.00
C ARG A 448 -24.62 6.11 -1.76
N THR A 449 -25.92 6.29 -1.96
CA THR A 449 -26.88 6.04 -0.89
C THR A 449 -26.73 4.56 -0.54
N ARG A 450 -26.24 4.26 0.67
CA ARG A 450 -26.38 2.92 1.23
C ARG A 450 -27.89 2.66 1.27
N VAL A 451 -28.43 1.95 0.27
CA VAL A 451 -29.69 1.24 0.47
C VAL A 451 -29.29 0.20 1.49
N ALA A 452 -29.56 0.48 2.77
CA ALA A 452 -29.46 -0.53 3.80
C ALA A 452 -30.22 -1.72 3.24
N ALA A 453 -29.53 -2.83 2.99
CA ALA A 453 -30.20 -4.10 2.78
C ALA A 453 -31.16 -4.19 3.96
N ALA A 454 -32.45 -4.06 3.68
CA ALA A 454 -33.47 -4.23 4.69
C ALA A 454 -33.21 -5.63 5.23
N VAL A 455 -32.63 -5.69 6.42
CA VAL A 455 -32.75 -6.85 7.28
C VAL A 455 -34.25 -6.95 7.42
N ALA A 456 -34.85 -7.84 6.63
CA ALA A 456 -36.24 -8.21 6.79
C ALA A 456 -36.34 -8.55 8.27
N GLU A 457 -37.01 -7.66 8.99
CA GLU A 457 -37.33 -7.82 10.39
C GLU A 457 -38.14 -9.09 10.45
N ALA A 458 -37.45 -10.20 10.72
CA ALA A 458 -38.07 -11.48 10.95
C ALA A 458 -38.85 -11.31 12.23
N THR A 459 -40.13 -10.95 12.10
CA THR A 459 -41.09 -10.96 13.19
C THR A 459 -40.95 -12.33 13.87
N PRO A 460 -40.49 -12.40 15.13
CA PRO A 460 -40.39 -13.67 15.81
C PRO A 460 -41.82 -14.25 15.90
N PRO A 461 -42.01 -15.55 15.58
CA PRO A 461 -43.31 -16.17 15.75
C PRO A 461 -43.74 -16.05 17.22
N PRO A 462 -45.04 -15.84 17.50
CA PRO A 462 -45.53 -15.69 18.86
C PRO A 462 -45.17 -16.91 19.71
N VAL A 463 -44.54 -16.63 20.84
CA VAL A 463 -44.20 -17.61 21.88
C VAL A 463 -45.48 -18.31 22.35
N PRO A 464 -45.61 -19.64 22.26
CA PRO A 464 -46.74 -20.35 22.83
C PRO A 464 -46.69 -20.26 24.37
N SER A 465 -47.78 -19.79 24.96
CA SER A 465 -47.97 -19.73 26.41
C SER A 465 -47.76 -21.09 27.08
N ALA A 466 -47.06 -21.08 28.21
CA ALA A 466 -46.75 -22.25 29.01
C ALA A 466 -48.01 -23.05 29.44
N PRO A 467 -47.96 -24.39 29.45
CA PRO A 467 -49.10 -25.22 29.83
C PRO A 467 -49.26 -25.36 31.36
N PRO A 468 -50.50 -25.44 31.87
CA PRO A 468 -50.78 -25.71 33.29
C PRO A 468 -50.52 -27.17 33.68
N PRO A 469 -50.31 -27.45 34.99
CA PRO A 469 -49.85 -28.75 35.48
C PRO A 469 -50.93 -29.85 35.45
N PRO A 470 -50.54 -31.14 35.44
CA PRO A 470 -51.40 -32.25 35.03
C PRO A 470 -52.16 -32.93 36.19
N ALA A 471 -53.34 -33.46 35.87
CA ALA A 471 -54.00 -34.58 36.55
C ALA A 471 -54.98 -35.27 35.57
N PRO A 472 -55.50 -36.48 35.84
CA PRO A 472 -54.96 -37.75 35.35
C PRO A 472 -55.80 -38.44 34.25
N ALA A 473 -55.20 -39.50 33.70
CA ALA A 473 -55.55 -40.29 32.54
C ALA A 473 -57.02 -40.76 32.36
N ALA A 474 -57.46 -40.75 31.10
CA ALA A 474 -58.39 -41.74 30.53
C ALA A 474 -58.14 -41.90 29.01
N SER A 475 -58.28 -43.14 28.56
CA SER A 475 -57.87 -43.75 27.29
C SER A 475 -58.65 -43.32 26.03
N ALA A 476 -58.01 -43.38 24.84
CA ALA A 476 -58.40 -44.24 23.69
C ALA A 476 -58.06 -43.67 22.27
N GLN A 477 -57.44 -44.54 21.47
CA GLN A 477 -57.61 -44.83 20.03
C GLN A 477 -57.31 -43.81 18.89
N ALA A 478 -56.26 -44.18 18.14
CA ALA A 478 -56.07 -44.28 16.69
C ALA A 478 -56.96 -43.52 15.68
N ALA A 479 -56.31 -42.79 14.76
CA ALA A 479 -56.54 -42.83 13.29
C ALA A 479 -55.52 -41.95 12.51
N THR A 480 -54.80 -42.55 11.55
CA THR A 480 -54.30 -41.93 10.28
C THR A 480 -55.49 -41.60 9.36
N PRO A 481 -55.43 -40.79 8.26
CA PRO A 481 -54.28 -40.49 7.35
C PRO A 481 -54.27 -39.06 6.71
N GLY A 482 -53.29 -38.78 5.82
CA GLY A 482 -53.49 -37.83 4.70
C GLY A 482 -52.25 -37.07 4.21
N LYS A 483 -51.67 -37.49 3.08
CA LYS A 483 -50.70 -36.72 2.27
C LYS A 483 -51.42 -35.66 1.42
N PRO A 484 -50.79 -34.49 1.18
CA PRO A 484 -51.06 -33.69 -0.02
C PRO A 484 -49.93 -33.81 -1.06
N GLN A 485 -50.34 -33.98 -2.32
CA GLN A 485 -49.52 -33.90 -3.52
C GLN A 485 -49.14 -32.43 -3.83
N VAL A 486 -47.91 -32.22 -4.32
CA VAL A 486 -47.47 -30.95 -4.91
C VAL A 486 -47.23 -31.17 -6.40
N ILE A 487 -47.74 -30.23 -7.19
CA ILE A 487 -47.77 -30.20 -8.65
C ILE A 487 -46.40 -29.74 -9.17
N GLU A 488 -45.77 -30.56 -10.00
CA GLU A 488 -44.57 -30.24 -10.78
C GLU A 488 -44.96 -29.51 -12.08
N ASN A 489 -44.31 -28.38 -12.35
CA ASN A 489 -44.19 -27.80 -13.68
C ASN A 489 -42.69 -27.52 -13.94
N PRO A 490 -42.07 -28.12 -14.98
CA PRO A 490 -40.65 -27.95 -15.25
C PRO A 490 -40.37 -26.70 -16.09
N ILE A 491 -39.38 -25.91 -15.67
CA ILE A 491 -38.74 -24.86 -16.48
C ILE A 491 -37.41 -25.45 -17.00
N PRO A 492 -37.08 -25.32 -18.30
CA PRO A 492 -35.89 -25.94 -18.87
C PRO A 492 -34.62 -25.20 -18.41
N VAL A 493 -33.75 -25.95 -17.74
CA VAL A 493 -32.38 -25.54 -17.37
C VAL A 493 -31.52 -25.59 -18.64
N GLY A 494 -31.06 -24.43 -19.09
CA GLY A 494 -29.98 -24.32 -20.06
C GLY A 494 -28.63 -24.48 -19.35
N ASP A 495 -27.74 -25.25 -19.95
CA ASP A 495 -26.40 -25.54 -19.45
C ASP A 495 -25.58 -24.26 -19.23
N VAL A 496 -25.30 -23.96 -17.96
CA VAL A 496 -24.29 -22.97 -17.56
C VAL A 496 -22.93 -23.68 -17.58
N PRO A 497 -21.94 -23.24 -18.38
CA PRO A 497 -20.60 -23.81 -18.33
C PRO A 497 -20.02 -23.56 -16.93
N THR A 498 -19.49 -24.62 -16.32
CA THR A 498 -18.72 -24.52 -15.08
C THR A 498 -17.49 -23.65 -15.35
N PRO A 499 -17.18 -22.64 -14.52
CA PRO A 499 -15.99 -21.82 -14.71
C PRO A 499 -14.77 -22.69 -14.44
N GLU A 500 -14.05 -23.06 -15.50
CA GLU A 500 -12.69 -23.57 -15.38
C GLU A 500 -11.86 -22.52 -14.64
N GLY A 501 -11.29 -22.90 -13.50
CA GLY A 501 -10.55 -21.99 -12.63
C GLY A 501 -9.39 -21.36 -13.40
N ARG A 502 -9.46 -20.05 -13.62
CA ARG A 502 -8.36 -19.24 -14.17
C ARG A 502 -7.11 -19.51 -13.34
N LYS A 503 -6.06 -20.03 -13.99
CA LYS A 503 -4.76 -20.22 -13.35
C LYS A 503 -4.15 -18.84 -13.11
N ARG A 504 -4.04 -18.45 -11.84
CA ARG A 504 -3.55 -17.12 -11.44
C ARG A 504 -2.07 -16.95 -11.80
N PRO A 505 -1.60 -15.75 -12.20
CA PRO A 505 -0.19 -15.47 -12.39
C PRO A 505 0.53 -15.53 -11.04
N THR A 506 1.27 -16.60 -10.79
CA THR A 506 2.12 -16.71 -9.59
C THR A 506 3.51 -16.19 -9.91
N LEU A 507 4.09 -15.41 -9.00
CA LEU A 507 5.50 -14.98 -9.08
C LEU A 507 6.48 -16.15 -9.05
N TYR A 508 6.07 -17.27 -8.46
CA TYR A 508 6.86 -18.48 -8.43
C TYR A 508 6.68 -19.25 -9.73
N GLY A 509 7.80 -19.62 -10.36
CA GLY A 509 7.78 -20.58 -11.46
C GLY A 509 7.15 -21.91 -11.01
N PRO A 510 6.73 -22.78 -11.94
CA PRO A 510 6.09 -24.06 -11.60
C PRO A 510 6.91 -24.97 -10.66
N ASP A 511 8.21 -24.71 -10.52
CA ASP A 511 9.15 -25.46 -9.68
C ASP A 511 9.73 -24.64 -8.49
N GLU A 512 9.33 -23.38 -8.29
CA GLU A 512 9.77 -22.58 -7.14
C GLU A 512 8.75 -22.66 -5.99
N SER A 513 9.17 -23.18 -4.85
CA SER A 513 8.40 -23.07 -3.61
C SER A 513 8.66 -21.71 -2.97
N ALA A 514 7.61 -21.05 -2.47
CA ALA A 514 7.74 -19.86 -1.64
C ALA A 514 8.77 -20.08 -0.52
N PRO A 515 9.62 -19.08 -0.21
CA PRO A 515 10.55 -19.18 0.91
C PRO A 515 9.76 -19.48 2.19
N LYS A 516 10.20 -20.53 2.90
CA LYS A 516 9.59 -21.01 4.14
C LYS A 516 9.88 -20.09 5.32
#